data_AF-D3HJK3-F1
#
_entry.id   AF-D3HJK3-F1
#
_cell.length_a   1.000
_cell.length_b   1.000
_cell.length_c   1.000
_cell.angle_alpha   90.00
_cell.angle_beta   90.00
_cell.angle_gamma   90.00
#
_symmetry.space_group_name_H-M   'P 1'
#
loop_
_entity.id
_entity.type
_entity.pdbx_description
1 polymer ?
#
loop_
_entity_poly.entity_id
_entity_poly.type
_entity_poly.pdbx_seq_one_letter_code
_entity_poly.pdbx_strand_id
1 'polypeptide(L)' 'MINGTNKLDTVKQAFRHWRATRTKREQIPDKLWEQVKGLLGDYTPSKIGSHLGISPIQIRKKLMPVQNTGLILTCSLLR' A
#
# COMPACT_ATOMS: atom_id res chain seq x y z
N MET A 1 17.81 17.46 12.02
CA MET A 1 17.18 16.14 12.24
C MET A 1 16.06 15.97 11.22
N ILE A 2 16.29 15.24 10.12
CA ILE A 2 15.36 15.20 8.97
C ILE A 2 15.36 13.84 8.23
N ASN A 3 15.27 12.69 8.91
CA ASN A 3 15.33 11.41 8.20
C ASN A 3 14.03 10.58 8.21
N GLY A 4 13.26 10.56 9.29
CA GLY A 4 12.02 9.77 9.34
C GLY A 4 10.87 10.40 8.54
N THR A 5 10.53 11.65 8.87
CA THR A 5 9.39 12.37 8.28
C THR A 5 9.47 12.50 6.77
N ASN A 6 10.67 12.74 6.22
CA ASN A 6 10.88 12.91 4.78
C ASN A 6 10.49 11.68 3.95
N LYS A 7 10.80 10.47 4.44
CA LYS A 7 10.53 9.24 3.67
C LYS A 7 9.04 8.97 3.58
N LEU A 8 8.31 9.06 4.69
CA LEU A 8 6.87 8.84 4.73
C LEU A 8 6.09 9.92 3.95
N ASP A 9 6.50 11.19 4.04
CA ASP A 9 5.89 12.28 3.25
C ASP A 9 6.21 12.19 1.75
N THR A 10 7.42 11.75 1.37
CA THR A 10 7.77 11.54 -0.04
C THR A 10 6.86 10.49 -0.68
N VAL A 11 6.67 9.34 -0.01
CA VAL A 11 5.76 8.29 -0.49
C VAL A 11 4.32 8.79 -0.53
N LYS A 12 3.88 9.55 0.47
CA LYS A 12 2.56 10.18 0.48
C LYS A 12 2.36 11.10 -0.72
N GLN A 13 3.37 11.88 -1.10
CA GLN A 13 3.30 12.76 -2.26
C GLN A 13 3.21 11.96 -3.57
N ALA A 14 3.95 10.86 -3.69
CA ALA A 14 3.85 9.95 -4.83
C ALA A 14 2.42 9.34 -4.95
N PHE A 15 1.81 8.95 -3.83
CA PHE A 15 0.42 8.49 -3.79
C PHE A 15 -0.59 9.58 -4.15
N ARG A 16 -0.35 10.84 -3.75
CA ARG A 16 -1.20 11.97 -4.14
C ARG A 16 -1.10 12.25 -5.63
N HIS A 17 0.12 12.25 -6.18
CA HIS A 17 0.36 12.46 -7.60
C HIS A 17 -0.34 11.37 -8.43
N TRP A 18 -0.12 10.10 -8.11
CA TRP A 18 -0.79 8.99 -8.78
C TRP A 18 -2.33 9.08 -8.71
N ARG A 19 -2.89 9.45 -7.55
CA ARG A 19 -4.34 9.65 -7.41
C ARG A 19 -4.87 10.83 -8.22
N ALA A 20 -4.06 11.87 -8.44
CA ALA A 20 -4.41 13.03 -9.24
C ALA A 20 -4.30 12.77 -10.75
N THR A 21 -3.35 11.92 -11.17
CA THR A 21 -3.09 11.64 -12.58
C THR A 21 -3.87 10.44 -13.12
N ARG A 22 -4.43 9.58 -12.26
CA ARG A 22 -5.25 8.45 -12.71
C ARG A 22 -6.60 8.94 -13.27
N THR A 23 -6.91 8.54 -14.49
CA THR A 23 -8.20 8.83 -15.16
C THR A 23 -9.23 7.73 -14.93
N LYS A 24 -8.83 6.55 -14.44
CA LYS A 24 -9.70 5.40 -14.14
C LYS A 24 -9.44 4.84 -12.73
N ARG A 25 -10.34 3.96 -12.27
CA ARG A 25 -10.15 3.15 -11.05
C ARG A 25 -9.09 2.07 -11.30
N GLU A 26 -7.82 2.49 -11.33
CA GLU A 26 -6.68 1.57 -11.47
C GLU A 26 -6.18 1.08 -10.10
N GLN A 27 -5.60 -0.11 -10.11
CA GLN A 27 -4.91 -0.68 -8.95
C GLN A 27 -3.64 0.13 -8.64
N ILE A 28 -3.20 0.07 -7.38
CA ILE A 28 -1.94 0.71 -6.97
C ILE A 28 -0.78 0.04 -7.74
N PRO A 29 0.03 0.80 -8.52
CA PRO A 29 1.17 0.27 -9.25
C PRO A 29 2.21 -0.35 -8.33
N ASP A 30 2.90 -1.39 -8.83
CA ASP A 30 3.95 -2.09 -8.06
C ASP A 30 5.07 -1.17 -7.61
N LYS A 31 5.43 -0.15 -8.41
CA LYS A 31 6.41 0.88 -8.03
C LYS A 31 6.04 1.60 -6.73
N LEU A 32 4.75 1.85 -6.50
CA LEU A 32 4.28 2.44 -5.24
C LEU A 32 4.30 1.41 -4.10
N TRP A 33 4.01 0.14 -4.38
CA TRP A 33 4.12 -0.93 -3.38
C TRP A 33 5.55 -1.16 -2.90
N GLU A 34 6.54 -1.10 -3.78
CA GLU A 34 7.95 -1.20 -3.39
C GLU A 34 8.38 -0.06 -2.46
N GLN A 35 7.85 1.16 -2.69
CA GLN A 35 8.08 2.27 -1.76
C GLN A 35 7.43 2.02 -0.38
N VAL A 36 6.21 1.48 -0.35
CA VAL A 36 5.52 1.08 0.89
C VAL A 36 6.29 -0.01 1.62
N LYS A 37 6.84 -0.98 0.89
CA LYS A 37 7.68 -2.05 1.44
C LYS A 37 8.93 -1.49 2.12
N GLY A 38 9.56 -0.50 1.51
CA GLY A 38 10.69 0.22 2.10
C GLY A 38 10.35 0.97 3.40
N LEU A 39 9.07 1.28 3.66
CA LEU A 39 8.62 1.90 4.91
C LEU A 39 8.36 0.90 6.04
N LEU A 40 8.16 -0.38 5.74
CA LEU A 40 7.83 -1.40 6.74
C LEU A 40 8.97 -1.68 7.74
N GLY A 41 10.22 -1.32 7.38
CA GLY A 41 11.35 -1.39 8.32
C GLY A 41 11.32 -0.30 9.39
N ASP A 42 10.69 0.84 9.10
CA ASP A 42 10.73 2.04 9.95
C ASP A 42 9.36 2.34 10.61
N TYR A 43 8.26 1.86 10.02
CA TYR A 43 6.90 2.21 10.39
C TYR A 43 5.96 1.01 10.42
N THR A 44 4.99 1.03 11.34
CA THR A 44 3.95 0.00 11.40
C THR A 44 2.97 0.13 10.21
N PRO A 45 2.38 -0.98 9.72
CA PRO A 45 1.38 -0.94 8.65
C PRO A 45 0.20 -0.01 8.94
N SER A 46 -0.20 0.12 10.21
CA SER A 46 -1.29 1.04 10.62
C SER A 46 -0.90 2.51 10.46
N LYS A 47 0.35 2.87 10.81
CA LYS A 47 0.87 4.22 10.63
C LYS A 47 1.02 4.54 9.14
N ILE A 48 1.56 3.61 8.36
CA ILE A 48 1.70 3.77 6.90
C ILE A 48 0.32 3.91 6.25
N GLY A 49 -0.62 3.02 6.58
CA GLY A 49 -1.97 3.03 6.00
C GLY A 49 -2.72 4.33 6.26
N SER A 50 -2.72 4.81 7.51
CA SER A 50 -3.33 6.10 7.86
C SER A 50 -2.69 7.28 7.15
N HIS A 51 -1.38 7.25 6.91
CA HIS A 51 -0.67 8.35 6.24
C HIS A 51 -0.82 8.33 4.71
N LEU A 52 -0.88 7.14 4.09
CA LEU A 52 -0.98 6.97 2.64
C LEU A 52 -2.42 6.85 2.15
N GLY A 53 -3.40 6.72 3.04
CA GLY A 53 -4.81 6.51 2.69
C GLY A 53 -5.08 5.12 2.09
N ILE A 54 -4.36 4.12 2.57
CA ILE A 54 -4.47 2.71 2.15
C ILE A 54 -4.87 1.89 3.37
N SER A 55 -5.74 0.90 3.20
CA SER A 55 -6.09 0.04 4.33
C SER A 55 -4.86 -0.75 4.81
N PRO A 56 -4.58 -0.78 6.13
CA PRO A 56 -3.52 -1.62 6.70
C PRO A 56 -3.67 -3.11 6.33
N ILE A 57 -4.91 -3.57 6.09
CA ILE A 57 -5.20 -4.93 5.63
C ILE A 57 -4.68 -5.16 4.21
N GLN A 58 -4.82 -4.18 3.32
CA GLN A 58 -4.29 -4.28 1.94
C GLN A 58 -2.77 -4.34 1.95
N ILE A 59 -2.12 -3.55 2.81
CA ILE A 59 -0.66 -3.58 3.00
C ILE A 59 -0.20 -4.98 3.44
N ARG A 60 -0.86 -5.55 4.45
CA ARG A 60 -0.56 -6.92 4.91
C ARG A 60 -0.78 -7.93 3.79
N LYS A 61 -1.93 -7.93 3.11
CA LYS A 61 -2.21 -8.88 2.02
C LYS A 61 -1.20 -8.81 0.86
N LYS A 62 -0.73 -7.61 0.51
CA LYS A 62 0.20 -7.44 -0.62
C LYS A 62 1.67 -7.65 -0.26
N LEU A 63 2.10 -7.18 0.91
CA LEU A 63 3.53 -7.15 1.28
C LEU A 63 3.93 -8.19 2.32
N MET A 64 2.97 -8.71 3.07
CA MET A 64 3.16 -9.79 4.03
C MET A 64 2.12 -10.86 3.75
N PRO A 65 2.20 -11.57 2.61
CA PRO A 65 1.34 -12.71 2.39
C PRO A 65 1.59 -13.68 3.53
N VAL A 66 0.70 -13.65 4.53
CA VAL A 66 0.58 -14.72 5.50
C VAL A 66 0.36 -15.93 4.61
N GLN A 67 1.32 -16.84 4.64
CA GLN A 67 1.30 -18.09 3.90
C GLN A 67 0.13 -18.92 4.42
N ASN A 68 -1.10 -18.52 4.08
CA ASN A 68 -2.27 -19.37 4.16
C ASN A 68 -2.22 -20.18 2.87
N THR A 69 -1.44 -21.26 2.93
CA THR A 69 -1.68 -22.44 2.11
C THR A 69 -3.17 -22.78 2.22
N GLY A 70 -3.91 -22.58 1.14
CA GLY A 70 -5.28 -23.06 0.97
C GLY A 70 -6.36 -22.15 1.53
N LEU A 71 -6.82 -21.19 0.72
CA LEU A 71 -8.23 -20.84 0.64
C LEU A 71 -8.44 -20.09 -0.68
N ILE A 72 -8.63 -20.89 -1.72
CA ILE A 72 -9.25 -20.47 -2.97
C ILE A 72 -10.66 -20.00 -2.60
N LEU A 73 -10.86 -18.69 -2.52
CA LEU A 73 -12.19 -18.10 -2.70
C LEU A 73 -12.19 -17.51 -4.10
N THR A 74 -12.66 -18.32 -5.04
CA THR A 74 -13.12 -17.88 -6.35
C THR A 74 -14.19 -16.81 -6.15
N CYS A 75 -13.82 -15.54 -6.29
CA CYS A 75 -14.80 -14.48 -6.53
C CYS A 75 -15.28 -14.60 -7.98
N SER A 76 -16.13 -15.60 -8.21
CA SER A 76 -16.99 -15.72 -9.38
C SER A 76 -18.38 -16.08 -8.87
N LEU A 77 -19.08 -15.11 -8.28
CA LEU A 77 -20.55 -15.08 -8.20
C LEU A 77 -21.02 -13.72 -7.65
N LEU A 78 -21.09 -12.72 -8.52
CA LEU A 78 -22.20 -11.76 -8.53
C LEU A 78 -22.23 -11.03 -9.89
N ARG A 79 -22.58 -11.77 -10.94
CA ARG A 79 -23.46 -11.29 -12.00
C ARG A 79 -24.13 -12.46 -12.68
#